data_AF-A0A7W0MR61-F1
#
_entry.id   AF-A0A7W0MR61-F1
#
_cell.length_a   1.000
_cell.length_b   1.000
_cell.length_c   1.000
_cell.angle_alpha   90.00
_cell.angle_beta   90.00
_cell.angle_gamma   90.00
#
_symmetry.space_group_name_H-M   'P 1'
#
loop_
_entity.id
_entity.type
_entity.pdbx_description
1 polymer ?
#
loop_
_entity_poly.entity_id
_entity_poly.type
_entity_poly.pdbx_seq_one_letter_code
_entity_poly.pdbx_strand_id
1 'polypeptide(L)'
;MPFHQAITPVAGESAAQALADAIEALDPLATELRDHDDGSGRWDVGAQFAGPPDVAALALLAHLHGAPDFAVARVEDRDWVAQVRAELT
;
A
#
# COMPACT_ATOMS: atom_id res chain seq x y z
N MET A 1 -7.76 16.03 4.82
CA MET A 1 -8.38 15.01 3.94
C MET A 1 -7.86 13.65 4.40
N PRO A 2 -8.68 12.59 4.40
CA PRO A 2 -8.23 11.29 4.87
C PRO A 2 -7.25 10.67 3.86
N PHE A 3 -6.13 10.16 4.37
CA PHE A 3 -5.18 9.40 3.56
C PHE A 3 -5.77 8.06 3.13
N HIS A 4 -5.26 7.52 2.03
CA HIS A 4 -5.58 6.17 1.57
C HIS A 4 -4.30 5.39 1.43
N GLN A 5 -4.37 4.08 1.68
CA GLN A 5 -3.29 3.15 1.47
C GLN A 5 -3.75 2.09 0.47
N ALA A 6 -2.89 1.73 -0.48
CA ALA A 6 -3.08 0.64 -1.41
C ALA A 6 -1.94 -0.35 -1.21
N ILE A 7 -2.26 -1.65 -0.99
CA ILE A 7 -1.26 -2.72 -0.84
C ILE A 7 -1.60 -3.88 -1.77
N THR A 8 -0.60 -4.46 -2.41
CA THR A 8 -0.72 -5.76 -3.08
C THR A 8 0.53 -6.63 -2.86
N PRO A 9 0.38 -7.95 -2.67
CA PRO A 9 1.52 -8.86 -2.58
C PRO A 9 2.01 -9.29 -3.96
N VAL A 10 3.32 -9.42 -4.14
CA VAL A 10 3.97 -9.93 -5.35
C VAL A 10 5.06 -10.94 -5.02
N ALA A 11 5.42 -11.78 -6.00
CA ALA A 11 6.49 -12.75 -5.85
C ALA A 11 7.82 -12.17 -6.37
N GLY A 12 8.80 -12.08 -5.47
CA GLY A 12 10.17 -11.66 -5.78
C GLY A 12 10.40 -10.14 -5.70
N GLU A 13 11.56 -9.79 -5.15
CA GLU A 13 12.01 -8.40 -4.94
C GLU A 13 12.04 -7.59 -6.24
N SER A 14 12.54 -8.15 -7.34
CA SER A 14 12.62 -7.44 -8.62
C SER A 14 11.23 -7.08 -9.18
N ALA A 15 10.22 -7.93 -9.00
CA ALA A 15 8.85 -7.63 -9.42
C ALA A 15 8.24 -6.56 -8.50
N ALA A 16 8.54 -6.63 -7.21
CA ALA A 16 8.15 -5.64 -6.22
C ALA A 16 8.70 -4.25 -6.56
N GLN A 17 9.99 -4.14 -6.83
CA GLN A 17 10.63 -2.88 -7.22
C GLN A 17 10.04 -2.32 -8.52
N ALA A 18 9.86 -3.16 -9.53
CA ALA A 18 9.28 -2.71 -10.80
C ALA A 18 7.84 -2.18 -10.63
N LEU A 19 7.03 -2.81 -9.80
CA LEU A 19 5.68 -2.34 -9.49
C LEU A 19 5.71 -1.05 -8.67
N ALA A 20 6.58 -0.94 -7.67
CA ALA A 20 6.77 0.28 -6.88
C ALA A 20 7.14 1.48 -7.76
N ASP A 21 8.12 1.31 -8.65
CA ASP A 21 8.54 2.35 -9.59
C ASP A 21 7.39 2.79 -10.52
N ALA A 22 6.51 1.85 -10.92
CA ALA A 22 5.35 2.16 -11.76
C ALA A 22 4.25 2.91 -11.01
N ILE A 23 4.07 2.64 -9.71
CA ILE A 23 3.09 3.34 -8.87
C ILE A 23 3.44 4.82 -8.69
N GLU A 24 4.72 5.20 -8.75
CA GLU A 24 5.16 6.61 -8.67
C GLU A 24 4.51 7.50 -9.74
N ALA A 25 4.11 6.93 -10.88
CA ALA A 25 3.37 7.65 -11.93
C ALA A 25 1.97 8.12 -11.47
N LEU A 26 1.47 7.59 -10.36
CA LEU A 26 0.19 7.95 -9.74
C LEU A 26 0.33 9.00 -8.63
N ASP A 27 1.53 9.57 -8.44
CA ASP A 27 1.84 10.61 -7.45
C ASP A 27 1.44 10.23 -6.00
N PRO A 28 1.93 9.08 -5.48
CA PRO A 28 1.75 8.75 -4.07
C PRO A 28 2.55 9.70 -3.17
N LEU A 29 2.10 9.85 -1.92
CA LEU A 29 2.86 10.51 -0.87
C LEU A 29 4.09 9.71 -0.45
N ALA A 30 3.98 8.38 -0.50
CA ALA A 30 5.03 7.45 -0.16
C ALA A 30 4.75 6.09 -0.80
N THR A 31 5.82 5.39 -1.17
CA THR A 31 5.78 4.00 -1.64
C THR A 31 6.69 3.16 -0.76
N GLU A 32 6.26 1.94 -0.46
CA GLU A 32 6.95 1.01 0.44
C GLU A 32 7.04 -0.39 -0.16
N LEU A 33 8.14 -1.05 0.15
CA LEU A 33 8.41 -2.45 -0.19
C LEU A 33 8.72 -3.20 1.11
N ARG A 34 8.10 -4.36 1.31
CA ARG A 34 8.31 -5.17 2.50
C ARG A 34 8.37 -6.66 2.17
N ASP A 35 9.50 -7.30 2.46
CA ASP A 35 9.59 -8.76 2.46
C ASP A 35 8.70 -9.32 3.59
N HIS A 36 8.05 -10.46 3.34
CA HIS A 36 7.30 -11.19 4.37
C HIS A 36 8.22 -11.88 5.39
N ASP A 37 9.53 -11.94 5.13
CA ASP A 37 10.57 -12.50 6.00
C ASP A 37 10.29 -13.97 6.41
N ASP A 38 9.46 -14.69 5.64
CA ASP A 38 9.00 -16.05 5.91
C ASP A 38 9.67 -17.12 5.01
N GLY A 39 10.60 -16.70 4.16
CA GLY A 39 11.31 -17.57 3.21
C GLY A 39 10.51 -17.90 1.95
N SER A 40 9.29 -17.37 1.77
CA SER A 40 8.48 -17.57 0.57
C SER A 40 8.93 -16.71 -0.62
N GLY A 41 9.75 -15.68 -0.36
CA GLY A 41 10.14 -14.68 -1.35
C GLY A 41 8.97 -13.78 -1.79
N ARG A 42 7.94 -13.65 -0.95
CA ARG A 42 6.81 -12.73 -1.17
C ARG A 42 7.12 -11.36 -0.60
N TRP A 43 6.69 -10.36 -1.34
CA TRP A 43 6.88 -8.96 -1.03
C TRP A 43 5.54 -8.25 -1.06
N ASP A 44 5.28 -7.36 -0.12
CA ASP A 44 4.20 -6.39 -0.23
C ASP A 44 4.71 -5.12 -0.89
N VAL A 45 3.94 -4.64 -1.87
CA VAL A 45 4.11 -3.31 -2.46
C VAL A 45 2.98 -2.43 -1.95
N GLY A 46 3.33 -1.35 -1.25
CA GLY A 46 2.39 -0.42 -0.66
C GLY A 46 2.59 1.00 -1.21
N ALA A 47 1.50 1.77 -1.29
CA ALA A 47 1.56 3.20 -1.56
C ALA A 47 0.50 3.96 -0.76
N GLN A 48 0.86 5.18 -0.33
CA GLN A 48 -0.01 6.08 0.43
C GLN A 48 -0.39 7.30 -0.42
N PHE A 49 -1.66 7.71 -0.38
CA PHE A 49 -2.20 8.81 -1.18
C PHE A 49 -2.88 9.86 -0.30
N ALA A 50 -2.82 11.14 -0.70
CA ALA A 50 -3.46 12.26 0.00
C ALA A 50 -4.99 12.25 -0.07
N GLY A 51 -5.55 11.40 -0.93
CA GLY A 51 -6.98 11.20 -1.15
C GLY A 51 -7.23 9.83 -1.80
N PRO A 52 -8.46 9.56 -2.28
CA PRO A 52 -8.76 8.30 -2.96
C PRO A 52 -7.88 8.13 -4.20
N PRO A 53 -7.17 6.99 -4.36
CA PRO A 53 -6.33 6.75 -5.52
C PRO A 53 -7.17 6.45 -6.77
N ASP A 54 -6.54 6.55 -7.94
CA ASP A 54 -7.12 6.04 -9.18
C ASP A 54 -7.12 4.50 -9.18
N VAL A 55 -8.26 3.94 -8.81
CA VAL A 55 -8.46 2.48 -8.71
C VAL A 55 -8.33 1.76 -10.06
N ALA A 56 -8.61 2.43 -11.18
CA ALA A 56 -8.49 1.82 -12.51
C ALA A 56 -7.02 1.75 -12.93
N ALA A 57 -6.26 2.81 -12.65
CA ALA A 57 -4.82 2.80 -12.89
C ALA A 57 -4.10 1.75 -12.03
N LEU A 58 -4.45 1.64 -10.74
CA LEU A 58 -3.93 0.59 -9.86
C LEU A 58 -4.24 -0.82 -10.38
N ALA A 59 -5.48 -1.08 -10.84
CA ALA A 59 -5.85 -2.37 -11.40
C ALA A 59 -5.05 -2.69 -12.69
N LEU A 60 -4.83 -1.69 -13.53
CA LEU A 60 -4.00 -1.85 -14.74
C LEU A 60 -2.55 -2.19 -14.38
N LEU A 61 -1.94 -1.48 -13.43
CA LEU A 61 -0.58 -1.77 -12.96
C LEU A 61 -0.48 -3.17 -12.36
N ALA A 62 -1.44 -3.58 -11.53
CA ALA A 62 -1.48 -4.92 -10.98
C ALA A 62 -1.50 -5.97 -12.11
N HIS A 63 -2.35 -5.79 -13.11
CA HIS A 63 -2.43 -6.70 -14.26
C HIS A 63 -1.12 -6.77 -15.06
N LEU A 64 -0.51 -5.61 -15.37
CA LEU A 64 0.74 -5.54 -16.15
C LEU A 64 1.92 -6.20 -15.43
N HIS A 65 1.94 -6.13 -14.10
CA HIS A 65 3.01 -6.69 -13.27
C HIS A 65 2.70 -8.10 -12.73
N GLY A 66 1.56 -8.69 -13.12
CA GLY A 66 1.16 -10.02 -12.65
C GLY A 66 0.87 -10.10 -11.15
N ALA A 67 0.48 -8.98 -10.54
CA ALA A 67 0.09 -8.88 -9.15
C ALA A 67 -1.43 -9.09 -8.99
N PRO A 68 -1.90 -9.52 -7.80
CA PRO A 68 -3.30 -9.39 -7.42
C PRO A 68 -3.75 -7.93 -7.38
N ASP A 69 -5.06 -7.71 -7.40
CA ASP A 69 -5.64 -6.38 -7.22
C ASP A 69 -5.21 -5.75 -5.89
N PHE A 70 -5.00 -4.43 -5.89
CA PHE A 70 -4.66 -3.68 -4.69
C PHE A 70 -5.82 -3.70 -3.69
N ALA A 71 -5.51 -4.03 -2.44
CA ALA A 71 -6.36 -3.72 -1.31
C ALA A 71 -6.23 -2.24 -0.98
N VAL A 72 -7.28 -1.46 -1.26
CA VAL A 72 -7.32 -0.02 -0.97
C VAL A 72 -8.13 0.22 0.30
N ALA A 73 -7.52 0.88 1.28
CA ALA A 73 -8.13 1.22 2.56
C ALA A 73 -7.99 2.72 2.84
N ARG A 74 -9.03 3.31 3.42
CA ARG A 74 -8.95 4.66 3.99
C ARG A 74 -8.27 4.57 5.36
N VAL A 75 -7.26 5.41 5.58
CA VAL A 75 -6.59 5.55 6.86
C VAL A 75 -7.43 6.51 7.73
N GLU A 76 -7.87 6.03 8.90
CA GLU A 76 -8.54 6.89 9.88
C GLU A 76 -7.54 7.81 10.56
N ASP A 77 -7.92 9.07 10.73
CA ASP A 77 -7.17 10.02 11.55
C ASP A 77 -7.60 9.82 13.01
N ARG A 78 -7.09 8.76 13.63
CA ARG A 78 -7.45 8.38 15.00
C ARG A 78 -6.28 8.64 15.95
N ASP A 79 -6.53 9.45 16.97
CA ASP A 79 -5.60 9.63 18.07
C ASP A 79 -5.69 8.43 19.04
N TRP A 80 -4.85 7.43 18.78
CA TRP A 80 -4.73 6.24 19.61
C TRP A 80 -4.26 6.54 21.03
N VAL A 81 -3.48 7.61 21.24
CA VAL A 81 -3.00 7.99 22.57
C VAL A 81 -4.16 8.53 23.39
N ALA A 82 -4.99 9.39 22.82
CA ALA A 82 -6.19 9.88 23.47
C ALA A 82 -7.17 8.74 23.79
N GLN A 83 -7.36 7.79 22.85
CA GLN A 83 -8.21 6.63 23.09
C GLN A 83 -7.69 5.76 24.24
N VAL A 84 -6.41 5.37 24.22
CA VAL A 84 -5.81 4.55 25.27
C VAL A 84 -5.87 5.26 26.62
N ARG A 85 -5.64 6.59 26.68
CA ARG A 85 -5.76 7.36 27.93
C ARG A 85 -7.17 7.33 28.51
N ALA A 86 -8.21 7.41 27.66
CA ALA A 86 -9.59 7.35 28.10
C ALA A 86 -9.97 5.97 28.65
N GLU A 87 -9.43 4.88 28.10
CA GLU A 87 -9.67 3.50 28.56
C GLU A 87 -8.97 3.17 29.89
N LEU A 88 -7.99 3.98 30.31
CA LEU A 88 -7.22 3.79 31.54
C LEU A 88 -7.77 4.59 32.74
N THR A 89 -8.88 5.31 32.59
CA THR A 89 -9.53 6.10 33.66
C THR A 89 -10.89 5.51 34.02
#